data_AF-Q86EF1-F1
#
_entry.id   AF-Q86EF1-F1
#
_cell.length_a   1.000
_cell.length_b   1.000
_cell.length_c   1.000
_cell.angle_alpha   90.00
_cell.angle_beta   90.00
_cell.angle_gamma   90.00
#
_symmetry.space_group_name_H-M   'P 1'
#
loop_
_entity.id
_entity.type
_entity.pdbx_description
1 polymer ?
#
loop_
_entity_poly.entity_id
_entity_poly.type
_entity_poly.pdbx_seq_one_letter_code
_entity_poly.pdbx_strand_id
1 'polypeptide(L)'
;MYILENLDWDGKYHSSLKCRNENLKSLNSPASDVLRQGIPERNLCLLFCGGSKCKYCNPPSFFDDNKMHLKGLYSTWITQNILATSRPSEELINRFNIIEQFKRMKICSIFNMQTPGEHSSCGYGLQTSGFSYDPVNFMKNNSKCVLIILK
;
A
#
# COMPACT_ATOMS: atom_id res chain seq x y z
N MET A 1 30.97 14.20 -8.13
CA MET A 1 30.22 15.46 -8.31
C MET A 1 28.82 15.21 -7.80
N TYR A 2 28.49 15.72 -6.61
CA TYR A 2 27.19 15.45 -5.98
C TYR A 2 26.23 16.56 -6.39
N ILE A 3 25.17 16.22 -7.13
CA ILE A 3 24.05 17.12 -7.33
C ILE A 3 23.05 16.83 -6.20
N LEU A 4 23.14 17.64 -5.15
CA LEU A 4 22.03 17.84 -4.21
C LEU A 4 21.04 18.78 -4.91
N GLU A 5 20.04 18.22 -5.60
CA GLU A 5 18.89 19.04 -5.97
C GLU A 5 18.06 19.28 -4.72
N ASN A 6 17.97 20.55 -4.33
CA ASN A 6 17.28 20.96 -3.13
C ASN A 6 15.78 20.65 -3.26
N LEU A 7 15.28 19.76 -2.40
CA LEU A 7 13.87 19.82 -2.00
C LEU A 7 13.69 21.10 -1.19
N ASP A 8 13.33 22.18 -1.88
CA ASP A 8 13.09 23.50 -1.30
C ASP A 8 11.79 23.49 -0.48
N TRP A 9 11.85 22.86 0.68
CA TRP A 9 10.78 22.81 1.66
C TRP A 9 10.92 24.03 2.58
N ASP A 10 10.17 25.08 2.27
CA ASP A 10 10.36 26.43 2.82
C ASP A 10 10.09 26.59 4.33
N GLY A 11 9.74 25.50 5.03
CA GLY A 11 9.49 25.46 6.47
C GLY A 11 8.28 26.27 6.93
N LYS A 12 7.53 26.91 6.02
CA LYS A 12 6.38 27.73 6.38
C LYS A 12 5.17 26.84 6.57
N TYR A 13 4.85 26.59 7.84
CA TYR A 13 3.56 26.03 8.21
C TYR A 13 2.45 27.05 7.91
N HIS A 14 1.96 27.07 6.66
CA HIS A 14 0.81 27.85 6.25
C HIS A 14 -0.43 27.33 6.99
N SER A 15 -0.75 27.96 8.12
CA SER A 15 -1.87 27.66 9.03
C SER A 15 -3.26 27.97 8.45
N SER A 16 -3.39 27.95 7.12
CA SER A 16 -4.64 28.19 6.38
C SER A 16 -4.84 27.20 5.21
N LEU A 17 -4.32 25.97 5.34
CA LEU A 17 -4.98 24.84 4.68
C LEU A 17 -6.31 24.60 5.38
N LYS A 18 -7.33 25.31 4.92
CA LYS A 18 -8.72 25.15 5.33
C LYS A 18 -9.14 23.71 5.01
N CYS A 19 -9.21 22.85 6.03
CA CYS A 19 -9.61 21.44 5.90
C CYS A 19 -11.09 21.32 5.52
N ARG A 20 -11.41 21.62 4.25
CA ARG A 20 -12.66 21.30 3.55
C ARG A 20 -12.49 21.58 2.07
N ASN A 21 -12.16 20.55 1.32
CA ASN A 21 -12.56 20.50 -0.09
C ASN A 21 -13.93 19.82 -0.13
N GLU A 22 -15.00 20.62 -0.11
CA GLU A 22 -16.40 20.14 -0.03
C GLU A 22 -16.86 19.40 -1.30
N ASN A 23 -15.97 19.22 -2.29
CA ASN A 23 -16.21 18.56 -3.57
C ASN A 23 -15.24 17.42 -3.89
N LEU A 24 -14.65 16.76 -2.88
CA LEU A 24 -14.06 15.42 -3.05
C LEU A 24 -15.18 14.40 -3.27
N LYS A 25 -15.74 14.36 -4.48
CA LYS A 25 -16.68 13.34 -4.91
C LYS A 25 -15.94 12.01 -4.97
N SER A 26 -16.48 11.04 -4.24
CA SER A 26 -16.13 9.63 -4.39
C SER A 26 -16.14 9.22 -5.85
N LEU A 27 -15.21 8.35 -6.24
CA LEU A 27 -15.20 7.71 -7.57
C LEU A 27 -16.35 6.69 -7.73
N ASN A 28 -17.01 6.30 -6.63
CA ASN A 28 -18.21 5.50 -6.67
C ASN A 28 -19.44 6.37 -6.92
N SER A 29 -20.55 5.75 -7.37
CA SER A 29 -21.85 6.42 -7.34
C SER A 29 -22.30 6.69 -5.90
N PRO A 30 -23.05 7.78 -5.61
CA PRO A 30 -23.57 8.05 -4.27
C PRO A 30 -24.35 6.88 -3.66
N ALA A 31 -25.08 6.13 -4.50
CA ALA A 31 -25.79 4.92 -4.08
C ALA A 31 -24.85 3.79 -3.61
N SER A 32 -23.67 3.62 -4.23
CA SER A 32 -22.64 2.67 -3.81
C SER A 32 -22.03 3.07 -2.46
N ASP A 33 -21.82 4.37 -2.22
CA ASP A 33 -21.27 4.82 -0.93
C ASP A 33 -22.27 4.67 0.22
N VAL A 34 -23.55 4.99 0.00
CA VAL A 34 -24.62 4.72 0.99
C VAL A 34 -24.72 3.22 1.28
N LEU A 35 -24.65 2.36 0.24
CA LEU A 35 -24.65 0.91 0.42
C LEU A 35 -23.44 0.43 1.26
N ARG A 36 -22.24 0.98 1.02
CA ARG A 36 -21.04 0.66 1.79
C ARG A 36 -21.18 1.02 3.27
N GLN A 37 -21.82 2.16 3.60
CA GLN A 37 -22.03 2.57 5.00
C GLN A 37 -22.93 1.61 5.79
N GLY A 38 -23.86 0.92 5.12
CA GLY A 38 -24.74 -0.08 5.75
C GLY A 38 -24.15 -1.49 5.89
N ILE A 39 -22.94 -1.75 5.36
CA ILE A 39 -22.33 -3.08 5.34
C ILE A 39 -21.27 -3.19 6.44
N PRO A 40 -21.31 -4.22 7.32
CA PRO A 40 -20.27 -4.45 8.32
C PRO A 40 -18.87 -4.54 7.69
N GLU A 41 -17.85 -3.94 8.30
CA GLU A 41 -16.51 -3.79 7.69
C GLU A 41 -15.90 -5.12 7.19
N ARG A 42 -16.07 -6.19 7.97
CA ARG A 42 -15.68 -7.56 7.59
C ARG A 42 -16.25 -8.03 6.25
N ASN A 43 -17.45 -7.56 5.88
CA ASN A 43 -18.15 -7.92 4.65
C ASN A 43 -17.83 -6.97 3.49
N LEU A 44 -17.35 -5.74 3.74
CA LEU A 44 -16.90 -4.82 2.69
C LEU A 44 -15.83 -5.45 1.81
N CYS A 45 -14.89 -6.16 2.44
CA CYS A 45 -13.81 -6.89 1.77
C CYS A 45 -14.34 -7.96 0.80
N LEU A 46 -15.35 -8.73 1.22
CA LEU A 46 -15.94 -9.79 0.40
C LEU A 46 -16.68 -9.20 -0.81
N LEU A 47 -17.48 -8.14 -0.59
CA LEU A 47 -18.39 -7.59 -1.59
C LEU A 47 -17.71 -6.62 -2.58
N PHE A 48 -16.73 -5.83 -2.13
CA PHE A 48 -16.12 -4.77 -2.96
C PHE A 48 -14.67 -5.05 -3.36
N CYS A 49 -13.96 -5.91 -2.64
CA CYS A 49 -12.59 -6.27 -2.95
C CYS A 49 -12.43 -7.72 -3.47
N GLY A 50 -13.41 -8.60 -3.25
CA GLY A 50 -13.37 -10.01 -3.62
C GLY A 50 -12.79 -10.95 -2.55
N GLY A 51 -12.60 -10.47 -1.32
CA GLY A 51 -12.14 -11.28 -0.18
C GLY A 51 -10.81 -11.99 -0.44
N SER A 52 -10.75 -13.29 -0.19
CA SER A 52 -9.56 -14.12 -0.46
C SER A 52 -9.08 -14.06 -1.93
N LYS A 53 -9.98 -13.73 -2.86
CA LYS A 53 -9.69 -13.49 -4.29
C LYS A 53 -9.43 -12.00 -4.61
N CYS A 54 -9.09 -11.17 -3.64
CA CYS A 54 -8.79 -9.76 -3.86
C CYS A 54 -7.55 -9.56 -4.73
N LYS A 55 -7.73 -8.93 -5.90
CA LYS A 55 -6.68 -8.73 -6.90
C LYS A 55 -5.44 -8.00 -6.37
N TYR A 56 -5.60 -7.04 -5.46
CA TYR A 56 -4.47 -6.32 -4.86
C TYR A 56 -3.80 -7.08 -3.72
N CYS A 57 -4.47 -8.07 -3.12
CA CYS A 57 -3.91 -8.91 -2.05
C CYS A 57 -3.42 -10.29 -2.56
N ASN A 58 -3.65 -10.59 -3.84
CA ASN A 58 -3.06 -11.72 -4.57
C ASN A 58 -2.67 -11.29 -6.02
N PRO A 59 -1.78 -10.30 -6.21
CA PRO A 59 -1.50 -9.74 -7.54
C PRO A 59 -1.10 -10.73 -8.65
N PRO A 60 -0.27 -11.77 -8.39
CA PRO A 60 0.15 -12.74 -9.42
C PRO A 60 -0.98 -13.55 -10.05
N SER A 61 -2.18 -13.56 -9.46
CA SER A 61 -3.35 -14.27 -10.00
C SER A 61 -4.25 -13.39 -10.88
N PHE A 62 -3.97 -12.08 -10.98
CA PHE A 62 -4.88 -11.10 -11.61
C PHE A 62 -4.19 -10.03 -12.46
N PHE A 63 -2.87 -9.86 -12.33
CA PHE A 63 -2.10 -8.84 -13.05
C PHE A 63 -0.92 -9.45 -13.79
N ASP A 64 -0.64 -8.94 -14.99
CA ASP A 64 0.56 -9.28 -15.75
C ASP A 64 1.83 -8.75 -15.05
N ASP A 65 2.98 -9.37 -15.37
CA ASP A 65 4.30 -8.94 -14.87
C ASP A 65 4.59 -7.45 -15.13
N ASN A 66 4.02 -6.84 -16.18
CA ASN A 66 4.19 -5.41 -16.48
C ASN A 66 3.48 -4.46 -15.50
N LYS A 67 2.60 -4.95 -14.62
CA LYS A 67 1.98 -4.20 -13.51
C LYS A 67 2.65 -4.49 -12.16
N MET A 68 3.73 -5.26 -12.15
CA MET A 68 4.44 -5.73 -10.96
C MET A 68 5.93 -5.39 -11.04
N HIS A 69 6.25 -4.09 -10.89
CA HIS A 69 7.64 -3.61 -10.76
C HIS A 69 8.39 -4.32 -9.59
N LEU A 70 7.63 -4.68 -8.55
CA LEU A 70 7.98 -5.66 -7.53
C LEU A 70 7.20 -6.94 -7.81
N LYS A 71 7.86 -8.03 -8.21
CA LYS A 71 7.18 -9.32 -8.46
C LYS A 71 6.48 -9.80 -7.19
N GLY A 72 5.23 -10.21 -7.33
CA GLY A 72 4.36 -10.55 -6.20
C GLY A 72 3.44 -9.42 -5.74
N LEU A 73 3.73 -8.16 -6.08
CA LEU A 73 2.94 -6.98 -5.67
C LEU A 73 2.50 -6.14 -6.86
N TYR A 74 1.23 -5.72 -6.88
CA TYR A 74 0.78 -4.69 -7.81
C TYR A 74 1.52 -3.40 -7.45
N SER A 75 2.28 -2.84 -8.39
CA SER A 75 3.21 -1.76 -8.09
C SER A 75 3.44 -0.84 -9.29
N THR A 76 3.49 0.47 -9.03
CA THR A 76 3.56 1.51 -10.06
C THR A 76 4.36 2.72 -9.56
N TRP A 77 5.23 3.26 -10.40
CA TRP A 77 5.94 4.50 -10.11
C TRP A 77 4.98 5.69 -10.20
N ILE A 78 4.91 6.48 -9.12
CA ILE A 78 4.16 7.73 -9.05
C ILE A 78 5.06 8.90 -9.48
N THR A 79 6.33 8.83 -9.09
CA THR A 79 7.41 9.71 -9.54
C THR A 79 8.66 8.87 -9.76
N GLN A 80 9.77 9.48 -10.20
CA GLN A 80 11.07 8.80 -10.34
C GLN A 80 11.58 8.17 -9.03
N ASN A 81 11.14 8.69 -7.87
CA ASN A 81 11.63 8.29 -6.54
C ASN A 81 10.55 7.67 -5.64
N ILE A 82 9.28 7.64 -6.08
CA ILE A 82 8.14 7.15 -5.28
C ILE A 82 7.48 5.98 -6.02
N LEU A 83 7.62 4.78 -5.45
CA LEU A 83 6.96 3.56 -5.91
C LEU A 83 5.74 3.26 -5.03
N ALA A 84 4.55 3.41 -5.58
CA ALA A 84 3.35 2.88 -4.95
C ALA A 84 3.30 1.36 -5.13
N THR A 85 2.92 0.64 -4.08
CA THR A 85 2.73 -0.81 -4.11
C THR A 85 1.54 -1.21 -3.24
N SER A 86 0.80 -2.24 -3.64
CA SER A 86 -0.16 -2.93 -2.78
C SER A 86 0.55 -3.48 -1.54
N ARG A 87 -0.18 -3.58 -0.42
CA ARG A 87 0.34 -4.20 0.82
C ARG A 87 0.91 -5.61 0.56
N PRO A 88 2.06 -5.98 1.13
CA PRO A 88 2.55 -7.34 1.07
C PRO A 88 1.80 -8.25 2.06
N SER A 89 1.93 -9.57 1.86
CA SER A 89 1.58 -10.58 2.85
C SER A 89 2.77 -11.48 3.12
N GLU A 90 2.79 -12.14 4.28
CA GLU A 90 3.86 -13.09 4.66
C GLU A 90 4.09 -14.16 3.57
N GLU A 91 3.01 -14.73 3.02
CA GLU A 91 3.06 -15.68 1.91
C GLU A 91 3.75 -15.09 0.66
N LEU A 92 3.37 -13.88 0.24
CA LEU A 92 3.95 -13.24 -0.94
C LEU A 92 5.41 -12.82 -0.71
N ILE A 93 5.76 -12.39 0.50
CA ILE A 93 7.13 -12.01 0.89
C ILE A 93 8.08 -13.18 0.70
N ASN A 94 7.70 -14.34 1.25
CA ASN A 94 8.50 -15.55 1.19
C ASN A 94 8.50 -16.15 -0.22
N ARG A 95 7.34 -16.25 -0.89
CA ARG A 95 7.22 -16.84 -2.23
C ARG A 95 7.98 -16.07 -3.32
N PHE A 96 8.05 -14.74 -3.22
CA PHE A 96 8.67 -13.88 -4.24
C PHE A 96 9.95 -13.18 -3.76
N ASN A 97 10.49 -13.52 -2.59
CA ASN A 97 11.68 -12.89 -1.99
C ASN A 97 11.58 -11.35 -1.99
N ILE A 98 10.43 -10.80 -1.58
CA ILE A 98 10.10 -9.37 -1.76
C ILE A 98 11.14 -8.46 -1.09
N ILE A 99 11.65 -8.84 0.08
CA ILE A 99 12.70 -8.08 0.80
C ILE A 99 13.98 -7.95 -0.04
N GLU A 100 14.39 -8.99 -0.77
CA GLU A 100 15.56 -8.94 -1.67
C GLU A 100 15.28 -8.12 -2.93
N GLN A 101 14.04 -8.08 -3.40
CA GLN A 101 13.65 -7.16 -4.48
C GLN A 101 13.76 -5.70 -4.03
N PHE A 102 13.32 -5.37 -2.81
CA PHE A 102 13.47 -4.03 -2.24
C PHE A 102 14.94 -3.62 -2.16
N LYS A 103 15.80 -4.50 -1.62
CA LYS A 103 17.27 -4.27 -1.57
C LYS A 103 17.85 -4.03 -2.96
N ARG A 104 17.55 -4.89 -3.94
CA ARG A 104 18.02 -4.78 -5.33
C ARG A 104 17.58 -3.48 -6.02
N MET A 105 16.34 -3.05 -5.78
CA MET A 105 15.80 -1.79 -6.31
C MET A 105 16.33 -0.55 -5.58
N LYS A 106 17.20 -0.72 -4.56
CA LYS A 106 17.65 0.36 -3.66
C LYS A 106 16.49 1.14 -3.06
N ILE A 107 15.36 0.45 -2.85
CA ILE A 107 14.16 0.99 -2.23
C ILE A 107 14.59 1.41 -0.83
N CYS A 108 14.74 2.73 -0.65
CA CYS A 108 15.28 3.29 0.59
C CYS A 108 14.31 4.07 1.50
N SER A 109 13.05 3.68 1.73
CA SER A 109 12.28 2.58 1.18
C SER A 109 11.25 1.76 2.02
N ILE A 110 10.73 2.11 3.23
CA ILE A 110 9.54 1.49 3.92
C ILE A 110 8.60 2.47 4.75
N PHE A 111 7.38 2.87 4.30
CA PHE A 111 6.28 3.51 5.10
C PHE A 111 5.02 2.65 4.92
N ASN A 112 4.29 2.31 5.99
CA ASN A 112 3.06 1.50 5.93
C ASN A 112 1.80 2.36 6.14
N MET A 113 0.77 2.21 5.30
CA MET A 113 -0.54 2.86 5.47
C MET A 113 -1.68 1.91 5.87
N GLN A 114 -1.40 0.62 6.06
CA GLN A 114 -2.37 -0.33 6.62
C GLN A 114 -2.65 0.01 8.09
N THR A 115 -3.91 0.03 8.52
CA THR A 115 -4.25 0.01 9.96
C THR A 115 -4.43 -1.42 10.47
N PRO A 116 -4.19 -1.72 11.76
CA PRO A 116 -4.43 -3.04 12.31
C PRO A 116 -5.88 -3.51 12.08
N GLY A 117 -6.06 -4.75 11.62
CA GLY A 117 -7.37 -5.32 11.28
C GLY A 117 -7.87 -4.98 9.87
N GLU A 118 -7.25 -4.03 9.18
CA GLU A 118 -7.64 -3.63 7.82
C GLU A 118 -7.47 -4.79 6.84
N HIS A 119 -8.48 -4.98 5.97
CA HIS A 119 -8.49 -6.04 4.96
C HIS A 119 -8.35 -7.47 5.52
N SER A 120 -8.91 -7.70 6.72
CA SER A 120 -8.88 -8.99 7.45
C SER A 120 -9.31 -10.22 6.64
N SER A 121 -10.30 -10.07 5.77
CA SER A 121 -10.82 -11.15 4.91
C SER A 121 -10.22 -11.15 3.49
N CYS A 122 -9.17 -10.36 3.22
CA CYS A 122 -8.59 -10.23 1.88
C CYS A 122 -7.29 -11.01 1.68
N GLY A 123 -7.16 -11.66 0.53
CA GLY A 123 -5.99 -12.46 0.16
C GLY A 123 -5.70 -13.55 1.21
N TYR A 124 -4.49 -13.53 1.75
CA TYR A 124 -3.99 -14.46 2.76
C TYR A 124 -4.37 -14.12 4.21
N GLY A 125 -5.22 -13.10 4.42
CA GLY A 125 -5.66 -12.68 5.75
C GLY A 125 -4.63 -11.80 6.49
N LEU A 126 -4.62 -11.91 7.82
CA LEU A 126 -3.75 -11.15 8.73
C LEU A 126 -3.03 -12.08 9.70
N GLN A 127 -1.83 -11.66 10.08
CA GLN A 127 -1.07 -12.21 11.20
C GLN A 127 -1.71 -11.82 12.54
N THR A 128 -1.22 -12.42 13.62
CA THR A 128 -1.63 -12.11 15.01
C THR A 128 -1.45 -10.64 15.39
N SER A 129 -0.55 -9.92 14.72
CA SER A 129 -0.33 -8.47 14.87
C SER A 129 -1.43 -7.58 14.27
N GLY A 130 -2.37 -8.15 13.50
CA GLY A 130 -3.39 -7.41 12.76
C GLY A 130 -2.92 -6.84 11.42
N PHE A 131 -1.70 -7.15 10.96
CA PHE A 131 -1.15 -6.79 9.64
C PHE A 131 -1.03 -8.04 8.75
N SER A 132 -0.94 -7.92 7.42
CA SER A 132 -0.78 -9.09 6.54
C SER A 132 0.62 -9.73 6.58
N TYR A 133 1.58 -9.05 7.21
CA TYR A 133 2.98 -9.40 7.33
C TYR A 133 3.52 -8.82 8.65
N ASP A 134 4.70 -9.26 9.11
CA ASP A 134 5.41 -8.58 10.21
C ASP A 134 6.24 -7.38 9.68
N PRO A 135 5.93 -6.12 10.05
CA PRO A 135 6.74 -4.96 9.67
C PRO A 135 8.18 -5.01 10.18
N VAL A 136 8.45 -5.77 11.26
CA VAL A 136 9.79 -5.91 11.83
C VAL A 136 10.73 -6.68 10.90
N ASN A 137 10.22 -7.63 10.10
CA ASN A 137 11.03 -8.37 9.11
C ASN A 137 11.65 -7.44 8.07
N PHE A 138 10.90 -6.41 7.68
CA PHE A 138 11.34 -5.35 6.79
C PHE A 138 12.37 -4.41 7.45
N MET A 139 12.13 -3.97 8.69
CA MET A 139 13.05 -3.09 9.43
C MET A 139 14.41 -3.76 9.72
N LYS A 140 14.42 -5.04 10.12
CA LYS A 140 15.65 -5.81 10.37
C LYS A 140 16.53 -5.96 9.13
N ASN A 141 15.93 -5.95 7.94
CA ASN A 141 16.62 -6.22 6.67
C ASN A 141 17.02 -4.96 5.87
N ASN A 142 16.50 -3.77 6.22
CA ASN A 142 16.78 -2.51 5.52
C ASN A 142 17.19 -1.42 6.52
N SER A 143 18.50 -1.30 6.79
CA SER A 143 19.03 -0.59 7.95
C SER A 143 18.83 0.93 8.02
N LYS A 144 18.18 1.61 7.05
CA LYS A 144 18.05 3.10 7.03
C LYS A 144 16.80 3.73 6.32
N CYS A 145 15.71 3.03 6.04
CA CYS A 145 14.95 3.33 4.79
C CYS A 145 13.36 3.34 4.84
N VAL A 146 12.69 4.40 4.30
CA VAL A 146 11.23 4.84 4.34
C VAL A 146 10.43 5.03 2.95
N LEU A 147 9.22 4.44 2.62
CA LEU A 147 8.65 4.11 1.23
C LEU A 147 7.42 4.86 0.69
N ILE A 148 6.28 4.74 1.39
CA ILE A 148 4.91 4.96 0.94
C ILE A 148 4.31 3.74 0.22
N ILE A 149 3.94 2.72 1.01
CA ILE A 149 2.98 1.68 0.58
C ILE A 149 1.62 2.37 0.39
N LEU A 150 1.24 2.60 -0.88
CA LEU A 150 -0.11 2.97 -1.32
C LEU A 150 -1.16 2.01 -0.70
N LYS A 151 -2.39 2.48 -0.47
CA LYS A 151 -3.55 1.60 -0.26
C LYS A 151 -3.99 0.98 -1.58
#